data_AF-Q9U642-F1
#
_entry.id   AF-Q9U642-F1
#
_cell.length_a   1.000
_cell.length_b   1.000
_cell.length_c   1.000
_cell.angle_alpha   90.00
_cell.angle_beta   90.00
_cell.angle_gamma   90.00
#
_symmetry.space_group_name_H-M   'P 1'
#
loop_
_entity.id
_entity.type
_entity.pdbx_description
1 polymer ?
#
loop_
_entity_poly.entity_id
_entity_poly.type
_entity_poly.pdbx_seq_one_letter_code
_entity_poly.pdbx_strand_id
1 'polypeptide(L)'
;MNEGEFVYALYVAVTHSDLTHDVVLPPLYEVTPHLFTNSEVIDKAYAAKMTHTPGNFKMEFTGTKKNVEQRVAYFGEDIGLNSHHVHWHMDFPFWWHGDKIDRKGELFFWAHHRLTARYDAERLSNYLPPVDPLYWDHPIKDGFAPHTSYKYGGEFPFRPDNKEFEDVDGVAHIRDMKEIESRIRDAIAHGYITNADGSHTDIDNDHGIDVLGDIMESSTYSTNVAYYGALHNQAHRILGAQSDPHHKFNMPPGVMEHFETP
;
A
#
# COMPACT_ATOMS: atom_id res chain seq x y z
N MET A 1 0.79 -24.49 -4.79
CA MET A 1 0.74 -23.16 -4.17
C MET A 1 0.93 -22.15 -5.29
N ASN A 2 0.23 -21.01 -5.24
CA ASN A 2 0.49 -19.91 -6.16
C ASN A 2 1.91 -19.35 -5.90
N GLU A 3 2.58 -18.85 -6.94
CA GLU A 3 3.96 -18.36 -6.84
C GLU A 3 4.09 -17.10 -6.00
N GLY A 4 3.11 -16.18 -6.05
CA GLY A 4 3.08 -14.98 -5.22
C GLY A 4 2.88 -15.32 -3.74
N GLU A 5 1.91 -16.19 -3.45
CA GLU A 5 1.70 -16.72 -2.09
C GLU A 5 2.96 -17.40 -1.54
N PHE A 6 3.64 -18.20 -2.38
CA PHE A 6 4.87 -18.89 -2.00
C PHE A 6 6.01 -17.91 -1.70
N VAL A 7 6.25 -16.93 -2.57
CA VAL A 7 7.30 -15.91 -2.37
C VAL A 7 7.02 -15.12 -1.10
N TYR A 8 5.80 -14.61 -0.92
CA TYR A 8 5.42 -13.86 0.27
C TYR A 8 5.64 -14.67 1.56
N ALA A 9 5.10 -15.89 1.61
CA ALA A 9 5.22 -16.75 2.78
C ALA A 9 6.68 -17.12 3.09
N LEU A 10 7.50 -17.38 2.07
CA LEU A 10 8.91 -17.69 2.25
C LEU A 10 9.69 -16.49 2.80
N TYR A 11 9.45 -15.30 2.28
CA TYR A 11 10.14 -14.09 2.75
C TYR A 11 9.80 -13.81 4.22
N VAL A 12 8.52 -13.79 4.57
CA VAL A 12 8.10 -13.56 5.96
C VAL A 12 8.58 -14.68 6.89
N ALA A 13 8.55 -15.95 6.46
CA ALA A 13 9.07 -17.05 7.26
C ALA A 13 10.57 -16.93 7.53
N VAL A 14 11.35 -16.47 6.53
CA VAL A 14 12.79 -16.26 6.68
C VAL A 14 13.08 -15.09 7.63
N THR A 15 12.32 -13.99 7.50
CA THR A 15 12.47 -12.80 8.35
C THR A 15 12.20 -13.09 9.82
N HIS A 16 11.18 -13.90 10.12
CA HIS A 16 10.70 -14.09 11.49
C HIS A 16 11.16 -15.39 12.16
N SER A 17 11.90 -16.26 11.48
CA SER A 17 12.39 -17.51 12.06
C SER A 17 13.81 -17.38 12.62
N ASP A 18 13.99 -17.79 13.88
CA ASP A 18 15.31 -17.92 14.51
C ASP A 18 16.28 -18.80 13.71
N LEU A 19 15.75 -19.75 12.94
CA LEU A 19 16.54 -20.68 12.12
C LEU A 19 17.23 -20.00 10.94
N THR A 20 16.78 -18.81 10.54
CA THR A 20 17.19 -18.13 9.32
C THR A 20 17.69 -16.70 9.55
N HIS A 21 18.05 -16.35 10.79
CA HIS A 21 18.49 -14.99 11.14
C HIS A 21 19.63 -14.41 10.28
N ASP A 22 20.55 -15.26 9.79
CA ASP A 22 21.69 -14.85 8.96
C ASP A 22 21.41 -14.97 7.44
N VAL A 23 20.21 -15.36 7.04
CA VAL A 23 19.85 -15.54 5.63
C VAL A 23 19.53 -14.19 5.01
N VAL A 24 20.29 -13.82 3.97
CA VAL A 24 20.00 -12.65 3.15
C VAL A 24 19.06 -13.05 2.02
N LEU A 25 17.84 -12.50 2.05
CA LEU A 25 16.88 -12.67 0.97
C LEU A 25 17.32 -11.88 -0.27
N PRO A 26 17.13 -12.44 -1.49
CA PRO A 26 17.35 -11.67 -2.70
C PRO A 26 16.34 -10.50 -2.77
N PRO A 27 16.66 -9.43 -3.49
CA PRO A 27 15.72 -8.33 -3.65
C PRO A 27 14.51 -8.75 -4.49
N LEU A 28 13.30 -8.36 -4.05
CA LEU A 28 12.05 -8.69 -4.74
C LEU A 28 12.02 -8.18 -6.18
N TYR A 29 12.67 -7.05 -6.49
CA TYR A 29 12.76 -6.54 -7.86
C TYR A 29 13.58 -7.44 -8.82
N GLU A 30 14.34 -8.41 -8.31
CA GLU A 30 14.98 -9.46 -9.12
C GLU A 30 14.17 -10.76 -9.14
N VAL A 31 13.36 -11.02 -8.10
CA VAL A 31 12.52 -12.24 -7.99
C VAL A 31 11.21 -12.09 -8.75
N THR A 32 10.52 -10.95 -8.61
CA THR A 32 9.25 -10.60 -9.25
C THR A 32 9.35 -9.25 -9.98
N PRO A 33 10.23 -9.13 -10.99
CA PRO A 33 10.54 -7.84 -11.65
C PRO A 33 9.33 -7.12 -12.25
N HIS A 34 8.27 -7.85 -12.60
CA HIS A 34 6.99 -7.31 -13.09
C HIS A 34 6.33 -6.29 -12.15
N LEU A 35 6.57 -6.36 -10.84
CA LEU A 35 6.01 -5.42 -9.86
C LEU A 35 6.83 -4.13 -9.73
N PHE A 36 8.05 -4.10 -10.28
CA PHE A 36 9.01 -2.99 -10.13
C PHE A 36 9.44 -2.38 -11.47
N THR A 37 8.96 -2.93 -12.59
CA THR A 37 9.45 -2.60 -13.93
C THR A 37 8.27 -2.31 -14.86
N ASN A 38 8.35 -1.20 -15.60
CA ASN A 38 7.33 -0.84 -16.58
C ASN A 38 7.21 -1.90 -17.72
N SER A 39 6.01 -2.00 -18.30
CA SER A 39 5.70 -3.00 -19.32
C SER A 39 6.57 -2.87 -20.57
N GLU A 40 6.99 -1.65 -20.93
CA GLU A 40 7.88 -1.42 -22.07
C GLU A 40 9.23 -2.13 -21.89
N VAL A 41 9.84 -2.03 -20.71
CA VAL A 41 11.11 -2.68 -20.39
C VAL A 41 10.93 -4.19 -20.26
N ILE A 42 9.82 -4.66 -19.68
CA ILE A 42 9.46 -6.08 -19.64
C ILE A 42 9.34 -6.67 -21.05
N ASP A 43 8.69 -5.97 -21.98
CA ASP A 43 8.54 -6.42 -23.37
C ASP A 43 9.88 -6.47 -24.10
N LYS A 44 10.76 -5.50 -23.87
CA LYS A 44 12.15 -5.54 -24.37
C LYS A 44 12.92 -6.73 -23.80
N ALA A 45 12.72 -7.07 -22.53
CA ALA A 45 13.32 -8.25 -21.91
C ALA A 45 12.77 -9.56 -22.50
N TYR A 46 11.47 -9.63 -22.79
CA TYR A 46 10.89 -10.76 -23.51
C TYR A 46 11.46 -10.89 -24.93
N ALA A 47 11.59 -9.78 -25.66
CA ALA A 47 12.22 -9.78 -26.97
C ALA A 47 13.67 -10.29 -26.91
N ALA A 48 14.47 -9.81 -25.96
CA ALA A 48 15.84 -10.28 -25.72
C ALA A 48 15.91 -11.78 -25.43
N LYS A 49 14.95 -12.29 -24.64
CA LYS A 49 14.86 -13.72 -24.32
C LYS A 49 14.52 -14.54 -25.57
N MET A 50 13.58 -14.09 -26.40
CA MET A 50 13.18 -14.76 -27.64
C MET A 50 14.28 -14.75 -28.71
N THR A 51 15.08 -13.67 -28.79
CA THR A 51 16.19 -13.56 -29.75
C THR A 51 17.52 -14.07 -29.22
N HIS A 52 17.56 -14.57 -27.99
CA HIS A 52 18.79 -14.98 -27.29
C HIS A 52 19.89 -13.92 -27.30
N THR A 53 19.51 -12.65 -27.31
CA THR A 53 20.44 -11.52 -27.37
C THR A 53 20.38 -10.75 -26.05
N PRO A 54 21.42 -10.82 -25.19
CA PRO A 54 21.47 -10.02 -23.98
C PRO A 54 21.34 -8.53 -24.28
N GLY A 55 20.63 -7.81 -23.43
CA GLY A 55 20.42 -6.38 -23.57
C GLY A 55 20.41 -5.68 -22.21
N ASN A 56 20.73 -4.38 -22.24
CA ASN A 56 20.53 -3.49 -21.12
C ASN A 56 19.51 -2.43 -21.56
N PHE A 57 18.40 -2.33 -20.83
CA PHE A 57 17.27 -1.48 -21.19
C PHE A 57 17.13 -0.36 -20.17
N LYS A 58 17.11 0.87 -20.66
CA LYS A 58 16.83 2.03 -19.82
C LYS A 58 15.33 2.09 -19.55
N MET A 59 14.98 2.14 -18.26
CA MET A 59 13.63 2.46 -17.80
C MET A 59 13.45 3.97 -17.73
N GLU A 60 12.28 4.45 -18.13
CA GLU A 60 11.85 5.84 -17.97
C GLU A 60 10.57 5.85 -17.12
N PHE A 61 10.40 6.89 -16.30
CA PHE A 61 9.28 7.02 -15.38
C PHE A 61 7.96 7.19 -16.12
N THR A 62 6.86 6.85 -15.45
CA THR A 62 5.52 6.92 -16.04
C THR A 62 5.10 8.36 -16.37
N GLY A 63 4.06 8.48 -17.21
CA GLY A 63 3.48 9.77 -17.58
C GLY A 63 4.31 10.59 -18.58
N THR A 64 3.99 11.87 -18.68
CA THR A 64 4.66 12.81 -19.59
C THR A 64 4.97 14.11 -18.87
N LYS A 65 5.87 14.94 -19.43
CA LYS A 65 6.24 16.24 -18.85
C LYS A 65 5.08 17.22 -18.67
N LYS A 66 3.93 16.96 -19.29
CA LYS A 66 2.69 17.73 -19.11
C LYS A 66 2.01 17.41 -17.78
N ASN A 67 2.18 16.21 -17.27
CA ASN A 67 1.74 15.85 -15.93
C ASN A 67 2.75 16.40 -14.91
N VAL A 68 2.29 17.26 -14.01
CA VAL A 68 3.15 17.85 -12.98
C VAL A 68 3.61 16.83 -11.96
N GLU A 69 2.82 15.79 -11.68
CA GLU A 69 3.15 14.71 -10.76
C GLU A 69 4.31 13.85 -11.25
N GLN A 70 4.57 13.80 -12.57
CA GLN A 70 5.76 13.13 -13.11
C GLN A 70 7.06 13.69 -12.51
N ARG A 71 7.09 14.96 -12.09
CA ARG A 71 8.30 15.59 -11.53
C ARG A 71 8.81 14.87 -10.28
N VAL A 72 7.92 14.22 -9.53
CA VAL A 72 8.26 13.46 -8.31
C VAL A 72 8.11 11.96 -8.50
N ALA A 73 7.91 11.48 -9.73
CA ALA A 73 7.82 10.04 -10.02
C ALA A 73 9.09 9.28 -9.60
N TYR A 74 10.26 9.94 -9.62
CA TYR A 74 11.52 9.35 -9.14
C TYR A 74 11.49 8.96 -7.65
N PHE A 75 10.54 9.48 -6.87
CA PHE A 75 10.38 9.08 -5.47
C PHE A 75 9.52 7.82 -5.39
N GLY A 76 8.27 7.86 -5.87
CA GLY A 76 7.33 6.74 -5.76
C GLY A 76 7.69 5.54 -6.63
N GLU A 77 8.31 5.75 -7.79
CA GLU A 77 8.72 4.66 -8.70
C GLU A 77 10.17 4.18 -8.44
N ASP A 78 10.83 4.66 -7.37
CA ASP A 78 12.13 4.14 -6.97
C ASP A 78 12.01 2.71 -6.45
N ILE A 79 12.78 1.80 -7.04
CA ILE A 79 12.78 0.38 -6.66
C ILE A 79 13.20 0.17 -5.20
N GLY A 80 14.06 1.04 -4.66
CA GLY A 80 14.53 0.99 -3.28
C GLY A 80 13.44 1.43 -2.31
N LEU A 81 12.67 2.47 -2.64
CA LEU A 81 11.53 2.92 -1.84
C LEU A 81 10.43 1.86 -1.79
N ASN A 82 10.04 1.31 -2.94
CA ASN A 82 9.04 0.25 -3.00
C ASN A 82 9.52 -1.02 -2.29
N SER A 83 10.81 -1.36 -2.44
CA SER A 83 11.40 -2.45 -1.68
C SER A 83 11.40 -2.18 -0.17
N HIS A 84 11.69 -0.95 0.27
CA HIS A 84 11.60 -0.58 1.68
C HIS A 84 10.18 -0.75 2.23
N HIS A 85 9.17 -0.30 1.49
CA HIS A 85 7.77 -0.37 1.89
C HIS A 85 7.27 -1.80 2.07
N VAL A 86 7.49 -2.68 1.09
CA VAL A 86 7.11 -4.10 1.22
C VAL A 86 7.85 -4.81 2.35
N HIS A 87 9.16 -4.58 2.52
CA HIS A 87 9.91 -5.20 3.62
C HIS A 87 9.42 -4.70 4.98
N TRP A 88 9.06 -3.42 5.11
CA TRP A 88 8.46 -2.90 6.35
C TRP A 88 7.17 -3.67 6.69
N HIS A 89 6.30 -3.93 5.71
CA HIS A 89 5.09 -4.74 5.91
C HIS A 89 5.36 -6.24 6.13
N MET A 90 6.51 -6.76 5.69
CA MET A 90 6.95 -8.13 6.02
C MET A 90 7.52 -8.22 7.45
N ASP A 91 8.20 -7.18 7.92
CA ASP A 91 8.70 -7.07 9.31
C ASP A 91 7.55 -6.84 10.29
N PHE A 92 6.53 -6.06 9.90
CA PHE A 92 5.40 -5.66 10.73
C PHE A 92 4.04 -6.07 10.11
N PRO A 93 3.77 -7.38 9.87
CA PRO A 93 2.56 -7.77 9.16
C PRO A 93 1.29 -7.54 9.98
N PHE A 94 0.26 -6.95 9.37
CA PHE A 94 -1.02 -6.68 10.04
C PHE A 94 -1.76 -7.96 10.49
N TRP A 95 -1.49 -9.11 9.85
CA TRP A 95 -2.11 -10.41 10.14
C TRP A 95 -1.35 -11.24 11.18
N TRP A 96 -0.34 -10.67 11.84
CA TRP A 96 0.60 -11.40 12.69
C TRP A 96 -0.05 -12.05 13.93
N HIS A 97 0.26 -13.33 14.18
CA HIS A 97 -0.18 -14.07 15.37
C HIS A 97 0.99 -14.72 16.13
N GLY A 98 2.23 -14.41 15.75
CA GLY A 98 3.44 -14.90 16.42
C GLY A 98 3.79 -14.09 17.67
N ASP A 99 5.08 -14.05 17.99
CA ASP A 99 5.59 -13.31 19.15
C ASP A 99 5.27 -11.81 19.06
N LYS A 100 4.97 -11.20 20.21
CA LYS A 100 4.54 -9.80 20.24
C LYS A 100 5.61 -8.89 19.65
N ILE A 101 5.27 -8.17 18.60
CA ILE A 101 6.12 -7.13 18.02
C ILE A 101 5.89 -5.84 18.80
N ASP A 102 6.96 -5.30 19.39
CA ASP A 102 6.89 -4.11 20.25
C ASP A 102 6.52 -2.86 19.44
N ARG A 103 5.56 -2.08 19.94
CA ARG A 103 5.13 -0.79 19.39
C ARG A 103 4.77 -0.82 17.90
N LYS A 104 4.25 -1.95 17.40
CA LYS A 104 3.94 -2.15 15.98
C LYS A 104 2.98 -1.08 15.43
N GLY A 105 1.91 -0.76 16.16
CA GLY A 105 0.93 0.24 15.74
C GLY A 105 1.51 1.65 15.70
N GLU A 106 2.38 1.99 16.65
CA GLU A 106 3.08 3.27 16.65
C GLU A 106 4.08 3.36 15.49
N LEU A 107 4.82 2.27 15.23
CA LEU A 107 5.72 2.19 14.08
C LEU A 107 4.98 2.28 12.75
N PHE A 108 3.76 1.72 12.66
CA PHE A 108 2.87 1.90 11.50
C PHE A 108 2.59 3.38 11.25
N PHE A 109 2.14 4.11 12.26
CA PHE A 109 1.92 5.55 12.15
C PHE A 109 3.21 6.27 11.73
N TRP A 110 4.32 5.97 12.40
CA TRP A 110 5.57 6.69 12.21
C TRP A 110 6.18 6.46 10.83
N ALA A 111 6.20 5.21 10.34
CA ALA A 111 6.74 4.88 9.03
C ALA A 111 5.98 5.61 7.92
N HIS A 112 4.65 5.54 7.94
CA HIS A 112 3.80 6.21 6.95
C HIS A 112 3.87 7.73 7.07
N HIS A 113 3.87 8.29 8.28
CA HIS A 113 4.07 9.73 8.50
C HIS A 113 5.39 10.22 7.90
N ARG A 114 6.48 9.46 8.09
CA ARG A 114 7.80 9.81 7.56
C ARG A 114 7.86 9.70 6.04
N LEU A 115 7.18 8.72 5.45
CA LEU A 115 7.03 8.60 3.99
C LEU A 115 6.28 9.80 3.42
N THR A 116 5.14 10.19 4.00
CA THR A 116 4.38 11.39 3.58
C THR A 116 5.20 12.66 3.72
N ALA A 117 5.86 12.88 4.86
CA ALA A 117 6.68 14.06 5.09
C ALA A 117 7.88 14.13 4.12
N ARG A 118 8.48 12.98 3.78
CA ARG A 118 9.55 12.92 2.79
C ARG A 118 9.02 13.22 1.40
N TYR A 119 7.87 12.66 1.03
CA TYR A 119 7.23 12.94 -0.25
C TYR A 119 6.93 14.44 -0.41
N ASP A 120 6.37 15.09 0.61
CA ASP A 120 6.13 16.54 0.59
C ASP A 120 7.43 17.36 0.43
N ALA A 121 8.55 16.90 0.98
CA ALA A 121 9.85 17.53 0.76
C ALA A 121 10.33 17.41 -0.70
N GLU A 122 10.09 16.27 -1.35
CA GLU A 122 10.36 16.10 -2.79
C GLU A 122 9.42 16.97 -3.64
N ARG A 123 8.13 17.08 -3.26
CA ARG A 123 7.16 17.99 -3.89
C ARG A 123 7.62 19.43 -3.81
N LEU A 124 8.03 19.89 -2.63
CA LEU A 124 8.57 21.24 -2.41
C LEU A 124 9.80 21.50 -3.28
N SER A 125 10.71 20.52 -3.37
CA SER A 125 11.92 20.61 -4.21
C SER A 125 11.60 20.73 -5.71
N ASN A 126 10.42 20.30 -6.13
CA ASN A 126 9.94 20.33 -7.52
C ASN A 126 8.86 21.39 -7.78
N TYR A 127 8.73 22.38 -6.88
CA TYR A 127 7.77 23.48 -6.97
C TYR A 127 6.31 23.02 -7.02
N LEU A 128 5.99 21.94 -6.30
CA LEU A 128 4.63 21.44 -6.11
C LEU A 128 4.17 21.78 -4.69
N PRO A 129 2.86 22.04 -4.48
CA PRO A 129 2.31 22.17 -3.14
C PRO A 129 2.39 20.83 -2.40
N PRO A 130 2.30 20.83 -1.05
CA PRO A 130 2.09 19.61 -0.28
C PRO A 130 0.88 18.81 -0.78
N VAL A 131 0.85 17.51 -0.52
CA VAL A 131 -0.25 16.65 -0.92
C VAL A 131 -1.54 16.99 -0.17
N ASP A 132 -2.68 16.99 -0.88
CA ASP A 132 -3.99 17.14 -0.25
C ASP A 132 -4.37 15.81 0.45
N PRO A 133 -4.97 15.83 1.64
CA PRO A 133 -5.55 14.63 2.23
C PRO A 133 -6.65 14.04 1.34
N LEU A 134 -6.81 12.73 1.43
CA LEU A 134 -7.92 12.03 0.77
C LEU A 134 -9.22 12.29 1.53
N TYR A 135 -10.30 12.58 0.79
CA TYR A 135 -11.65 12.72 1.34
C TYR A 135 -12.64 11.87 0.55
N TRP A 136 -13.47 11.09 1.25
CA TRP A 136 -14.42 10.15 0.66
C TRP A 136 -15.60 10.82 -0.08
N ASP A 137 -15.78 12.13 0.05
CA ASP A 137 -16.82 12.95 -0.58
C ASP A 137 -16.27 13.91 -1.65
N HIS A 138 -14.98 13.80 -1.97
CA HIS A 138 -14.35 14.58 -3.01
C HIS A 138 -13.76 13.68 -4.11
N PRO A 139 -13.70 14.16 -5.37
CA PRO A 139 -13.03 13.44 -6.43
C PRO A 139 -11.54 13.32 -6.15
N ILE A 140 -10.97 12.17 -6.51
CA ILE A 140 -9.54 11.95 -6.58
C ILE A 140 -9.02 12.75 -7.77
N LYS A 141 -8.45 13.93 -7.50
CA LYS A 141 -7.99 14.87 -8.53
C LYS A 141 -6.97 14.24 -9.46
N ASP A 142 -5.95 13.61 -8.89
CA ASP A 142 -4.83 13.03 -9.61
C ASP A 142 -5.07 11.54 -9.92
N GLY A 143 -5.24 11.26 -11.21
CA GLY A 143 -5.28 9.92 -11.77
C GLY A 143 -3.88 9.32 -11.87
N PHE A 144 -3.82 8.04 -12.23
CA PHE A 144 -2.56 7.34 -12.42
C PHE A 144 -2.70 6.25 -13.48
N ALA A 145 -1.72 6.20 -14.38
CA ALA A 145 -1.58 5.16 -15.40
C ALA A 145 -0.26 4.42 -15.14
N PRO A 146 -0.29 3.23 -14.51
CA PRO A 146 0.92 2.56 -14.06
C PRO A 146 1.89 2.16 -15.17
N HIS A 147 1.37 1.86 -16.38
CA HIS A 147 2.17 1.31 -17.48
C HIS A 147 3.04 0.10 -17.05
N THR A 148 2.52 -0.70 -16.13
CA THR A 148 3.11 -1.93 -15.59
C THR A 148 2.15 -3.09 -15.81
N SER A 149 2.67 -4.32 -15.75
CA SER A 149 1.87 -5.52 -15.95
C SER A 149 2.24 -6.62 -14.99
N TYR A 150 1.23 -7.36 -14.53
CA TYR A 150 1.47 -8.61 -13.84
C TYR A 150 2.14 -9.62 -14.77
N LYS A 151 2.95 -10.52 -14.20
CA LYS A 151 3.47 -11.65 -14.95
C LYS A 151 2.33 -12.50 -15.54
N TYR A 152 1.30 -12.72 -14.73
CA TYR A 152 0.04 -13.36 -15.10
C TYR A 152 -1.10 -12.54 -14.48
N GLY A 153 -2.01 -12.02 -15.29
CA GLY A 153 -3.10 -11.15 -14.82
C GLY A 153 -3.41 -9.98 -15.76
N GLY A 154 -2.48 -9.60 -16.62
CA GLY A 154 -2.62 -8.48 -17.56
C GLY A 154 -1.96 -7.21 -17.05
N GLU A 155 -2.30 -6.08 -17.67
CA GLU A 155 -1.83 -4.76 -17.24
C GLU A 155 -2.51 -4.31 -15.95
N PHE A 156 -1.79 -3.55 -15.12
CA PHE A 156 -2.41 -2.88 -13.99
C PHE A 156 -3.46 -1.87 -14.48
N PRO A 157 -4.63 -1.78 -13.82
CA PRO A 157 -5.66 -0.84 -14.20
C PRO A 157 -5.22 0.62 -14.01
N PHE A 158 -5.65 1.50 -14.91
CA PHE A 158 -5.42 2.94 -14.80
C PHE A 158 -6.61 3.62 -14.12
N ARG A 159 -6.37 4.66 -13.31
CA ARG A 159 -7.42 5.50 -12.73
C ARG A 159 -7.42 6.88 -13.43
N PRO A 160 -8.56 7.36 -13.94
CA PRO A 160 -8.63 8.69 -14.56
C PRO A 160 -8.53 9.81 -13.52
N ASP A 161 -8.15 11.00 -13.97
CA ASP A 161 -8.20 12.23 -13.15
C ASP A 161 -9.64 12.56 -12.74
N ASN A 162 -9.79 13.24 -11.61
CA ASN A 162 -11.08 13.66 -11.03
C ASN A 162 -12.08 12.51 -10.89
N LYS A 163 -11.59 11.32 -10.52
CA LYS A 163 -12.43 10.14 -10.30
C LYS A 163 -13.18 10.28 -8.98
N GLU A 164 -14.50 10.30 -9.05
CA GLU A 164 -15.37 10.17 -7.87
C GLU A 164 -15.27 8.75 -7.29
N PHE A 165 -15.31 8.65 -5.96
CA PHE A 165 -15.35 7.35 -5.29
C PHE A 165 -16.66 6.62 -5.58
N GLU A 166 -16.53 5.37 -6.00
CA GLU A 166 -17.63 4.42 -6.13
C GLU A 166 -17.49 3.30 -5.10
N ASP A 167 -18.64 2.77 -4.66
CA ASP A 167 -18.70 1.57 -3.82
C ASP A 167 -18.05 0.40 -4.56
N VAL A 168 -17.28 -0.43 -3.84
CA VAL A 168 -16.55 -1.54 -4.44
C VAL A 168 -17.15 -2.87 -3.99
N ASP A 169 -17.67 -3.63 -4.95
CA ASP A 169 -18.37 -4.89 -4.69
C ASP A 169 -17.44 -5.91 -4.04
N GLY A 170 -17.88 -6.46 -2.89
CA GLY A 170 -17.11 -7.41 -2.10
C GLY A 170 -15.99 -6.80 -1.25
N VAL A 171 -15.82 -5.47 -1.26
CA VAL A 171 -14.81 -4.75 -0.46
C VAL A 171 -15.47 -3.91 0.63
N ALA A 172 -16.13 -2.81 0.25
CA ALA A 172 -16.84 -1.90 1.16
C ALA A 172 -17.63 -0.83 0.41
N HIS A 173 -18.67 -0.29 1.05
CA HIS A 173 -19.31 0.94 0.59
C HIS A 173 -18.54 2.16 1.10
N ILE A 174 -18.56 3.26 0.34
CA ILE A 174 -17.93 4.53 0.73
C ILE A 174 -18.55 5.09 2.01
N ARG A 175 -19.84 4.82 2.23
CA ARG A 175 -20.51 5.12 3.48
C ARG A 175 -19.86 4.42 4.67
N ASP A 176 -19.51 3.14 4.52
CA ASP A 176 -18.91 2.36 5.61
C ASP A 176 -17.55 2.95 6.01
N MET A 177 -16.76 3.40 5.03
CA MET A 177 -15.48 4.08 5.26
C MET A 177 -15.65 5.36 6.08
N LYS A 178 -16.65 6.18 5.75
CA LYS A 178 -16.99 7.40 6.51
C LYS A 178 -17.43 7.10 7.94
N GLU A 179 -18.21 6.03 8.13
CA GLU A 179 -18.66 5.61 9.46
C GLU A 179 -17.48 5.10 10.31
N ILE A 180 -16.58 4.31 9.72
CA ILE A 180 -15.36 3.84 10.39
C ILE A 180 -14.47 5.03 10.78
N GLU A 181 -14.22 5.96 9.86
CA GLU A 181 -13.43 7.16 10.13
C GLU A 181 -14.04 7.97 11.29
N SER A 182 -15.36 8.15 11.29
CA SER A 182 -16.07 8.85 12.39
C SER A 182 -15.86 8.15 13.72
N ARG A 183 -15.96 6.81 13.79
CA ARG A 183 -15.75 6.06 15.04
C ARG A 183 -14.34 6.22 15.59
N ILE A 184 -13.34 6.24 14.72
CA ILE A 184 -11.94 6.46 15.12
C ILE A 184 -11.75 7.90 15.62
N ARG A 185 -12.31 8.89 14.92
CA ARG A 185 -12.28 10.30 15.36
C ARG A 185 -12.98 10.48 16.71
N ASP A 186 -14.11 9.82 16.93
CA ASP A 186 -14.83 9.85 18.21
C ASP A 186 -14.00 9.22 19.33
N ALA A 187 -13.32 8.08 19.08
CA ALA A 187 -12.43 7.46 20.06
C ALA A 187 -11.27 8.40 20.47
N ILE A 188 -10.66 9.06 19.48
CA ILE A 188 -9.62 10.08 19.72
C ILE A 188 -10.18 11.24 20.55
N ALA A 189 -11.38 11.75 20.22
CA ALA A 189 -12.00 12.85 20.93
C ALA A 189 -12.41 12.49 22.38
N HIS A 190 -12.79 11.23 22.62
CA HIS A 190 -13.11 10.73 23.96
C HIS A 190 -11.87 10.46 24.83
N GLY A 191 -10.70 10.22 24.22
CA GLY A 191 -9.49 9.80 24.92
C GLY A 191 -9.48 8.31 25.29
N TYR A 192 -10.41 7.50 24.75
CA TYR A 192 -10.43 6.05 24.95
C TYR A 192 -11.02 5.32 23.75
N ILE A 193 -10.68 4.04 23.60
CA ILE A 193 -11.32 3.12 22.66
C ILE A 193 -12.26 2.15 23.36
N THR A 194 -13.27 1.66 22.65
CA THR A 194 -14.26 0.69 23.16
C THR A 194 -13.89 -0.73 22.70
N ASN A 195 -13.53 -1.57 23.65
CA ASN A 195 -13.21 -2.98 23.43
C ASN A 195 -14.48 -3.80 23.08
N ALA A 196 -14.29 -5.01 22.56
CA ALA A 196 -15.40 -5.88 22.16
C ALA A 196 -16.36 -6.25 23.31
N ASP A 197 -15.90 -6.23 24.56
CA ASP A 197 -16.71 -6.50 25.76
C ASP A 197 -17.42 -5.24 26.30
N GLY A 198 -17.24 -4.08 25.67
CA GLY A 198 -17.77 -2.80 26.08
C GLY A 198 -16.95 -2.08 27.14
N SER A 199 -15.82 -2.63 27.59
CA SER A 199 -14.85 -1.91 28.41
C SER A 199 -14.11 -0.84 27.60
N HIS A 200 -13.52 0.13 28.28
CA HIS A 200 -12.75 1.20 27.65
C HIS A 200 -11.26 1.02 27.90
N THR A 201 -10.45 1.19 26.86
CA THR A 201 -9.00 1.31 26.95
C THR A 201 -8.62 2.77 26.78
N ASP A 202 -7.99 3.34 27.80
CA ASP A 202 -7.49 4.72 27.78
C ASP A 202 -6.38 4.88 26.74
N ILE A 203 -6.46 5.95 25.95
CA ILE A 203 -5.46 6.31 24.93
C ILE A 203 -4.87 7.70 25.14
N ASP A 204 -5.27 8.44 26.19
CA ASP A 204 -4.64 9.72 26.56
C ASP A 204 -3.38 9.47 27.42
N ASN A 205 -2.47 8.65 26.88
CA ASN A 205 -1.24 8.22 27.51
C ASN A 205 -0.16 7.86 26.46
N ASP A 206 1.04 7.52 26.93
CA ASP A 206 2.20 7.26 26.07
C ASP A 206 2.03 6.03 25.13
N HIS A 207 1.03 5.17 25.37
CA HIS A 207 0.76 3.98 24.55
C HIS A 207 -0.45 4.15 23.63
N GLY A 208 -1.18 5.27 23.73
CA GLY A 208 -2.39 5.50 22.95
C GLY A 208 -2.18 5.46 21.45
N ILE A 209 -1.03 5.97 20.98
CA ILE A 209 -0.68 5.96 19.55
C ILE A 209 -0.48 4.54 19.00
N ASP A 210 0.02 3.62 19.81
CA ASP A 210 0.20 2.22 19.42
C ASP A 210 -1.16 1.55 19.22
N VAL A 211 -2.07 1.76 20.18
CA VAL A 211 -3.46 1.30 20.11
C VAL A 211 -4.20 1.91 18.92
N LEU A 212 -4.01 3.21 18.64
CA LEU A 212 -4.61 3.87 17.48
C LEU A 212 -4.08 3.31 16.16
N GLY A 213 -2.77 3.02 16.06
CA GLY A 213 -2.19 2.37 14.90
C GLY A 213 -2.80 0.99 14.66
N ASP A 214 -2.98 0.20 15.72
CA ASP A 214 -3.58 -1.13 15.64
C ASP A 214 -5.01 -1.13 15.13
N ILE A 215 -5.84 -0.14 15.48
CA ILE A 215 -7.21 -0.04 14.97
C ILE A 215 -7.31 0.66 13.60
N MET A 216 -6.33 1.51 13.25
CA MET A 216 -6.32 2.26 11.99
C MET A 216 -5.92 1.38 10.80
N GLU A 217 -4.88 0.55 10.99
CA GLU A 217 -4.33 -0.32 9.94
C GLU A 217 -5.43 -1.21 9.31
N SER A 218 -6.25 -1.97 10.03
CA SER A 218 -6.13 -2.50 11.38
C SER A 218 -5.30 -3.78 11.39
N SER A 219 -4.69 -4.12 12.51
CA SER A 219 -3.99 -5.39 12.70
C SER A 219 -4.77 -6.37 13.57
N THR A 220 -4.27 -7.60 13.69
CA THR A 220 -4.73 -8.62 14.65
C THR A 220 -4.64 -8.18 16.11
N TYR A 221 -3.90 -7.10 16.41
CA TYR A 221 -3.80 -6.52 17.75
C TYR A 221 -4.95 -5.54 18.07
N SER A 222 -5.76 -5.17 17.08
CA SER A 222 -6.96 -4.35 17.29
C SER A 222 -7.92 -5.02 18.27
N THR A 223 -8.32 -4.29 19.31
CA THR A 223 -9.18 -4.82 20.38
C THR A 223 -10.65 -4.99 19.97
N ASN A 224 -11.06 -4.37 18.85
CA ASN A 224 -12.44 -4.39 18.37
C ASN A 224 -12.56 -4.13 16.87
N VAL A 225 -12.00 -5.03 16.05
CA VAL A 225 -12.06 -4.96 14.57
C VAL A 225 -13.51 -4.89 14.05
N ALA A 226 -14.46 -5.54 14.72
CA ALA A 226 -15.87 -5.50 14.31
C ALA A 226 -16.48 -4.09 14.38
N TYR A 227 -15.98 -3.25 15.31
CA TYR A 227 -16.46 -1.88 15.48
C TYR A 227 -15.62 -0.86 14.71
N TYR A 228 -14.29 -0.95 14.78
CA TYR A 228 -13.36 0.00 14.15
C TYR A 228 -12.96 -0.38 12.71
N GLY A 229 -13.33 -1.57 12.24
CA GLY A 229 -13.01 -2.02 10.88
C GLY A 229 -11.51 -2.10 10.62
N ALA A 230 -11.15 -1.93 9.35
CA ALA A 230 -9.77 -1.92 8.85
C ALA A 230 -9.59 -0.76 7.86
N LEU A 231 -9.67 0.48 8.37
CA LEU A 231 -9.83 1.68 7.55
C LEU A 231 -8.74 1.79 6.47
N HIS A 232 -7.47 1.72 6.87
CA HIS A 232 -6.34 1.86 5.95
C HIS A 232 -6.32 0.72 4.91
N ASN A 233 -6.37 -0.54 5.34
CA ASN A 233 -6.32 -1.69 4.44
C ASN A 233 -7.53 -1.74 3.48
N GLN A 234 -8.71 -1.28 3.91
CA GLN A 234 -9.87 -1.15 3.02
C GLN A 234 -9.73 0.03 2.07
N ALA A 235 -9.13 1.14 2.50
CA ALA A 235 -8.86 2.27 1.63
C ALA A 235 -7.93 1.90 0.46
N HIS A 236 -6.89 1.10 0.71
CA HIS A 236 -6.02 0.55 -0.34
C HIS A 236 -6.81 -0.22 -1.40
N ARG A 237 -7.70 -1.14 -0.98
CA ARG A 237 -8.55 -1.92 -1.89
C ARG A 237 -9.56 -1.06 -2.65
N ILE A 238 -10.21 -0.10 -1.98
CA ILE A 238 -11.13 0.82 -2.64
C ILE A 238 -10.41 1.64 -3.71
N LEU A 239 -9.25 2.22 -3.38
CA LEU A 239 -8.46 3.05 -4.30
C LEU A 239 -7.92 2.25 -5.49
N GLY A 240 -7.47 1.01 -5.26
CA GLY A 240 -6.97 0.10 -6.29
C GLY A 240 -8.05 -0.34 -7.27
N ALA A 241 -9.29 -0.52 -6.79
CA ALA A 241 -10.39 -1.02 -7.60
C ALA A 241 -11.22 0.06 -8.33
N GLN A 242 -10.94 1.36 -8.16
CA GLN A 242 -11.77 2.44 -8.75
C GLN A 242 -11.91 2.40 -10.28
N SER A 243 -11.04 1.68 -10.98
CA SER A 243 -11.10 1.46 -12.43
C SER A 243 -12.16 0.42 -12.85
N ASP A 244 -12.45 -0.55 -11.99
CA ASP A 244 -13.47 -1.59 -12.18
C ASP A 244 -14.13 -2.00 -10.84
N PRO A 245 -14.81 -1.08 -10.15
CA PRO A 245 -15.27 -1.29 -8.78
C PRO A 245 -16.36 -2.38 -8.65
N HIS A 246 -17.00 -2.75 -9.76
CA HIS A 246 -18.07 -3.76 -9.82
C HIS A 246 -17.67 -5.02 -10.61
N HIS A 247 -16.36 -5.24 -10.82
CA HIS A 247 -15.81 -6.41 -11.53
C HIS A 247 -16.44 -6.67 -12.92
N LYS A 248 -16.90 -5.61 -13.59
CA LYS A 248 -17.59 -5.71 -14.88
C LYS A 248 -16.61 -6.05 -16.00
N PHE A 249 -15.38 -5.56 -15.90
CA PHE A 249 -14.34 -5.71 -16.90
C PHE A 249 -13.33 -6.80 -16.54
N ASN A 250 -13.44 -7.39 -15.35
CA ASN A 250 -12.56 -8.43 -14.85
C ASN A 250 -11.10 -7.97 -14.90
N MET A 251 -10.86 -6.71 -14.48
CA MET A 251 -9.52 -6.16 -14.35
C MET A 251 -8.79 -6.77 -13.15
N PRO A 252 -7.47 -6.94 -13.21
CA PRO A 252 -6.71 -7.35 -12.03
C PRO A 252 -6.66 -6.21 -10.99
N PRO A 253 -6.23 -6.50 -9.74
CA PRO A 253 -6.06 -5.49 -8.70
C PRO A 253 -5.17 -4.31 -9.12
N GLY A 254 -5.44 -3.13 -8.55
CA GLY A 254 -4.64 -1.93 -8.80
C GLY A 254 -3.28 -1.94 -8.10
N VAL A 255 -2.43 -0.95 -8.40
CA VAL A 255 -1.13 -0.79 -7.73
C VAL A 255 -1.27 -0.52 -6.22
N MET A 256 -2.39 0.07 -5.79
CA MET A 256 -2.65 0.31 -4.36
C MET A 256 -2.93 -0.98 -3.58
N GLU A 257 -3.03 -2.15 -4.22
CA GLU A 257 -3.32 -3.42 -3.56
C GLU A 257 -2.06 -4.29 -3.32
N HIS A 258 -0.88 -3.78 -3.66
CA HIS A 258 0.42 -4.42 -3.36
C HIS A 258 1.36 -3.42 -2.72
N PHE A 259 2.19 -3.87 -1.78
CA PHE A 259 3.17 -2.99 -1.13
C PHE A 259 4.41 -2.75 -1.99
N GLU A 260 4.63 -3.60 -3.00
CA GLU A 260 5.72 -3.55 -3.98
C GLU A 260 5.54 -2.47 -5.04
N THR A 261 4.33 -1.95 -5.22
CA THR A 261 4.00 -1.05 -6.33
C THR A 261 3.77 0.39 -5.86
N PRO A 262 4.00 1.38 -6.74
CA PRO A 262 3.88 2.81 -6.45
C PRO A 262 2.44 3.30 -6.20
#